data_AF-A0A2J8IFX0-F1
#
_entry.id   AF-A0A2J8IFX0-F1
#
_cell.length_a   1.000
_cell.length_b   1.000
_cell.length_c   1.000
_cell.angle_alpha   90.00
_cell.angle_beta   90.00
_cell.angle_gamma   90.00
#
_symmetry.space_group_name_H-M   'P 1'
#
loop_
_entity.id
_entity.type
_entity.pdbx_description
1 polymer ?
#
loop_
_entity_poly.entity_id
_entity_poly.type
_entity_poly.pdbx_seq_one_letter_code
_entity_poly.pdbx_strand_id
1 'polypeptide(L)'
;MDNISRRSLISAGLGAGLVAALPSAAVAVSTADDAGIRTDPFMLGIASGEPWPDGFVIWTRLALDPLAEDGLGGMPSRQVPVAWEVAEDAAMRTVVARGVEHARIETAHSVHVELKGLKPGREYFYRFRSGRHLSQVGRTLTAPAPHETPAALAMAFASCSQYEHGYFTAYTRLAEDHPDLVLHLGDYLYEYKKDSYVIGGGNPRDHQGPETTTLQGYRQRHAQYKSDADLQAAHAIAPWLVVWDDHEVDNNWADEIPENRDAGQLNDTTERFRQRRAAAFQAYYENMPLRRSSVPAGFDMKIYRTVQWGQLANFHMMDTRQYRDDQLAGDGWKKNVAERLAENRTITGAEQEKWLLDGFRNSTQRWDILGQQVFFAERDRNVAPEIDDVSMDGWDGYAASRRRITQGWLDAKVRNAVVLTGDVHRNWANDLRVDYKDPASPVVGSELVCTSITSTGNGTGSTADPVMAWNPHLKFYNDNRGYVNTRITRDAMTADFRTLDYVTTPGASVSTKASFQIQDGVPGLQ
;
A
#
# COMPACT_ATOMS: atom_id res chain seq x y z
N MET A 1 64.39 -17.28 4.37
CA MET A 1 64.88 -18.50 5.04
C MET A 1 64.61 -18.34 6.51
N ASP A 2 64.11 -19.40 7.14
CA ASP A 2 63.48 -19.37 8.46
C ASP A 2 64.52 -19.26 9.58
N ASN A 3 64.15 -18.62 10.70
CA ASN A 3 63.70 -19.39 11.88
C ASN A 3 63.44 -18.54 13.15
N ILE A 4 62.90 -19.26 14.14
CA ILE A 4 62.91 -19.03 15.59
C ILE A 4 61.68 -18.30 16.17
N SER A 5 60.87 -19.08 16.89
CA SER A 5 59.91 -18.63 17.90
C SER A 5 60.45 -18.92 19.31
N ARG A 6 59.98 -18.16 20.32
CA ARG A 6 59.47 -18.63 21.64
C ARG A 6 59.38 -17.49 22.67
N ARG A 7 58.43 -17.63 23.61
CA ARG A 7 58.04 -16.70 24.71
C ARG A 7 57.35 -15.42 24.18
N SER A 8 56.33 -14.83 24.81
CA SER A 8 55.42 -15.16 25.95
C SER A 8 54.21 -14.19 25.84
N LEU A 9 53.06 -14.31 26.51
CA LEU A 9 52.55 -15.19 27.59
C LEU A 9 51.00 -15.27 27.47
N ILE A 10 50.30 -15.99 28.35
CA ILE A 10 48.84 -15.85 28.55
C ILE A 10 48.61 -14.84 29.68
N SER A 11 47.75 -13.85 29.45
CA SER A 11 47.14 -13.04 30.52
C SER A 11 45.69 -12.72 30.17
N ALA A 12 44.75 -13.41 30.84
CA ALA A 12 43.33 -13.16 30.70
C ALA A 12 42.96 -11.81 31.34
N GLY A 13 42.35 -10.92 30.56
CA GLY A 13 41.79 -9.65 31.03
C GLY A 13 40.29 -9.75 31.23
N LEU A 14 39.84 -9.78 32.48
CA LEU A 14 38.42 -9.60 32.85
C LEU A 14 38.00 -8.16 32.55
N GLY A 15 37.44 -7.92 31.37
CA GLY A 15 36.83 -6.66 30.99
C GLY A 15 35.43 -6.52 31.57
N ALA A 16 35.32 -6.04 32.81
CA ALA A 16 34.04 -5.66 33.41
C ALA A 16 33.48 -4.42 32.69
N GLY A 17 32.57 -4.63 31.74
CA GLY A 17 31.86 -3.53 31.08
C GLY A 17 30.94 -2.82 32.07
N LEU A 18 31.32 -1.63 32.53
CA LEU A 18 30.41 -0.75 33.28
C LEU A 18 29.22 -0.40 32.38
N VAL A 19 28.04 -0.92 32.72
CA VAL A 19 26.78 -0.34 32.26
C VAL A 19 26.63 1.00 32.98
N ALA A 20 27.07 2.07 32.32
CA ALA A 20 26.76 3.42 32.73
C ALA A 20 25.26 3.65 32.50
N ALA A 21 24.45 3.30 33.50
CA ALA A 21 23.06 3.70 33.57
C ALA A 21 23.01 5.22 33.72
N LEU A 22 22.98 5.92 32.57
CA LEU A 22 22.69 7.34 32.55
C LEU A 22 21.29 7.53 33.16
N PRO A 23 21.12 8.43 34.15
CA PRO A 23 19.79 8.77 34.62
C PRO A 23 19.00 9.28 33.42
N SER A 24 17.79 8.78 33.21
CA SER A 24 16.86 9.39 32.27
C SER A 24 16.67 10.84 32.69
N ALA A 25 17.36 11.76 32.02
CA ALA A 25 17.07 13.17 32.13
C ALA A 25 15.60 13.29 31.77
N ALA A 26 14.79 13.70 32.75
CA ALA A 26 13.46 14.21 32.47
C ALA A 26 13.67 15.46 31.63
N VAL A 27 13.77 15.27 30.31
CA VAL A 27 13.55 16.32 29.34
C VAL A 27 12.12 16.76 29.62
N ALA A 28 11.99 17.79 30.45
CA ALA A 28 10.76 18.53 30.60
C ALA A 28 10.28 18.74 29.18
N VAL A 29 9.11 18.20 28.84
CA VAL A 29 8.53 18.36 27.52
C VAL A 29 8.50 19.86 27.30
N SER A 30 9.42 20.35 26.47
CA SER A 30 9.44 21.75 26.08
C SER A 30 8.05 21.95 25.51
N THR A 31 7.24 22.70 26.24
CA THR A 31 5.89 23.05 25.82
C THR A 31 6.05 23.52 24.39
N ALA A 32 5.44 22.81 23.44
CA ALA A 32 5.43 23.25 22.05
C ALA A 32 4.85 24.67 22.12
N ASP A 33 5.74 25.66 22.01
CA ASP A 33 5.46 27.00 22.50
C ASP A 33 4.27 27.54 21.70
N ASP A 34 3.29 28.19 22.35
CA ASP A 34 1.95 28.34 21.76
C ASP A 34 2.05 28.95 20.37
N ALA A 35 1.89 28.09 19.36
CA ALA A 35 2.35 28.34 18.00
C ALA A 35 1.44 29.34 17.26
N GLY A 36 0.62 30.10 17.99
CA GLY A 36 -0.54 30.81 17.46
C GLY A 36 -1.59 29.86 16.87
N ILE A 37 -1.43 28.54 17.03
CA ILE A 37 -2.32 27.51 16.48
C ILE A 37 -3.55 27.42 17.37
N ARG A 38 -4.60 28.14 16.99
CA ARG A 38 -5.82 28.29 17.80
C ARG A 38 -6.83 27.16 17.56
N THR A 39 -6.97 26.71 16.33
CA THR A 39 -7.76 25.54 15.91
C THR A 39 -6.92 24.26 15.99
N ASP A 40 -7.57 23.11 16.03
CA ASP A 40 -6.89 21.81 15.98
C ASP A 40 -6.17 21.64 14.63
N PRO A 41 -4.85 21.37 14.59
CA PRO A 41 -4.12 21.14 13.36
C PRO A 41 -4.17 19.68 12.88
N PHE A 42 -4.71 18.73 13.66
CA PHE A 42 -4.71 17.30 13.34
C PHE A 42 -5.90 16.86 12.47
N MET A 43 -6.42 17.78 11.66
CA MET A 43 -7.60 17.60 10.80
C MET A 43 -7.46 16.51 9.72
N LEU A 44 -6.23 16.07 9.43
CA LEU A 44 -5.90 14.98 8.50
C LEU A 44 -5.62 13.63 9.21
N GLY A 45 -5.89 13.58 10.53
CA GLY A 45 -5.63 12.43 11.37
C GLY A 45 -4.14 12.12 11.55
N ILE A 46 -3.89 10.84 11.80
CA ILE A 46 -2.59 10.25 12.06
C ILE A 46 -2.51 8.91 11.35
N ALA A 47 -1.31 8.43 11.07
CA ALA A 47 -1.09 7.10 10.50
C ALA A 47 0.17 6.45 11.08
N SER A 48 0.28 5.13 10.93
CA SER A 48 1.52 4.41 11.14
C SER A 48 1.78 3.45 9.99
N GLY A 49 3.02 3.02 9.80
CA GLY A 49 3.40 2.19 8.65
C GLY A 49 4.81 1.63 8.73
N GLU A 50 5.20 0.89 7.71
CA GLU A 50 6.53 0.31 7.57
C GLU A 50 7.01 -0.46 8.82
N PRO A 51 6.22 -1.38 9.39
CA PRO A 51 6.55 -2.07 10.63
C PRO A 51 7.79 -2.95 10.46
N TRP A 52 8.61 -2.97 11.50
CA TRP A 52 9.89 -3.64 11.58
C TRP A 52 10.07 -4.24 12.98
N PRO A 53 10.97 -5.22 13.20
CA PRO A 53 11.13 -5.86 14.51
C PRO A 53 11.47 -4.93 15.68
N ASP A 54 12.06 -3.76 15.44
CA ASP A 54 12.38 -2.80 16.50
C ASP A 54 11.66 -1.45 16.37
N GLY A 55 10.67 -1.32 15.47
CA GLY A 55 9.93 -0.07 15.32
C GLY A 55 9.07 0.03 14.06
N PHE A 56 8.65 1.25 13.74
CA PHE A 56 7.70 1.57 12.67
C PHE A 56 7.80 3.07 12.35
N VAL A 57 7.13 3.53 11.29
CA VAL A 57 6.90 4.95 11.03
C VAL A 57 5.62 5.38 11.76
N ILE A 58 5.64 6.55 12.40
CA ILE A 58 4.41 7.30 12.71
C ILE A 58 4.37 8.60 11.90
N TRP A 59 3.17 8.96 11.47
CA TRP A 59 2.90 10.07 10.55
C TRP A 59 1.74 10.94 11.04
N THR A 60 1.86 12.24 10.78
CA THR A 60 0.75 13.20 10.77
C THR A 60 1.10 14.37 9.86
N ARG A 61 0.10 15.17 9.45
CA ARG A 61 0.31 16.44 8.74
C ARG A 61 -0.57 17.50 9.37
N LEU A 62 0.05 18.64 9.70
CA LEU A 62 -0.66 19.75 10.31
C LEU A 62 -1.43 20.54 9.24
N ALA A 63 -2.73 20.76 9.44
CA ALA A 63 -3.55 21.64 8.62
C ALA A 63 -4.65 22.28 9.47
N LEU A 64 -4.76 23.61 9.42
CA LEU A 64 -5.85 24.39 10.02
C LEU A 64 -7.03 24.56 9.06
N ASP A 65 -6.73 24.60 7.76
CA ASP A 65 -7.68 24.55 6.64
C ASP A 65 -7.16 23.50 5.63
N PRO A 66 -7.54 22.22 5.79
CA PRO A 66 -7.09 21.13 4.93
C PRO A 66 -7.24 21.38 3.42
N LEU A 67 -8.28 22.13 3.03
CA LEU A 67 -8.67 22.31 1.63
C LEU A 67 -8.15 23.61 1.03
N ALA A 68 -7.24 24.32 1.71
CA ALA A 68 -6.59 25.52 1.17
C ALA A 68 -5.95 25.23 -0.22
N GLU A 69 -6.27 26.08 -1.21
CA GLU A 69 -5.86 25.91 -2.62
C GLU A 69 -4.34 26.00 -2.84
N ASP A 70 -3.60 26.57 -1.88
CA ASP A 70 -2.13 26.58 -1.89
C ASP A 70 -1.49 25.24 -1.49
N GLY A 71 -2.30 24.27 -1.06
CA GLY A 71 -1.85 22.97 -0.56
C GLY A 71 -1.05 23.02 0.74
N LEU A 72 -0.99 24.16 1.43
CA LEU A 72 -0.23 24.36 2.68
C LEU A 72 -1.10 24.23 3.94
N GLY A 73 -2.39 23.90 3.78
CA GLY A 73 -3.27 23.57 4.90
C GLY A 73 -3.59 24.77 5.80
N GLY A 74 -3.44 26.02 5.32
CA GLY A 74 -3.57 27.23 6.14
C GLY A 74 -2.49 27.38 7.24
N MET A 75 -1.40 26.63 7.17
CA MET A 75 -0.33 26.68 8.17
C MET A 75 0.58 27.92 8.00
N PRO A 76 1.13 28.48 9.10
CA PRO A 76 2.03 29.62 9.01
C PRO A 76 3.35 29.28 8.31
N SER A 77 3.91 30.24 7.57
CA SER A 77 5.20 30.12 6.87
C SER A 77 6.40 30.17 7.83
N ARG A 78 6.54 29.11 8.61
CA ARG A 78 7.65 28.81 9.52
C ARG A 78 7.60 27.34 9.95
N GLN A 79 8.66 26.88 10.60
CA GLN A 79 8.67 25.58 11.26
C GLN A 79 7.73 25.58 12.47
N VAL A 80 7.06 24.45 12.70
CA VAL A 80 6.17 24.21 13.85
C VAL A 80 6.65 22.98 14.61
N PRO A 81 6.93 23.07 15.93
CA PRO A 81 7.31 21.92 16.73
C PRO A 81 6.11 20.99 16.92
N VAL A 82 6.34 19.70 16.71
CA VAL A 82 5.37 18.62 16.93
C VAL A 82 6.02 17.60 17.86
N ALA A 83 5.59 17.58 19.11
CA ALA A 83 5.99 16.55 20.05
C ALA A 83 5.24 15.25 19.73
N TRP A 84 5.88 14.11 19.96
CA TRP A 84 5.30 12.78 19.77
C TRP A 84 5.61 11.88 20.95
N GLU A 85 4.72 10.94 21.24
CA GLU A 85 4.86 9.94 22.31
C GLU A 85 4.41 8.56 21.80
N VAL A 86 5.11 7.51 22.26
CA VAL A 86 4.77 6.10 22.05
C VAL A 86 4.68 5.40 23.40
N ALA A 87 3.63 4.62 23.65
CA ALA A 87 3.33 3.97 24.91
C ALA A 87 2.94 2.49 24.74
N GLU A 88 3.11 1.71 25.82
CA GLU A 88 2.65 0.30 25.90
C GLU A 88 1.14 0.16 26.21
N ASP A 89 0.40 1.27 26.40
CA ASP A 89 -1.04 1.26 26.72
C ASP A 89 -1.82 2.41 26.05
N ALA A 90 -3.08 2.14 25.69
CA ALA A 90 -3.98 3.09 25.02
C ALA A 90 -4.30 4.35 25.85
N ALA A 91 -4.14 4.29 27.18
CA ALA A 91 -4.33 5.45 28.06
C ALA A 91 -3.06 6.33 28.14
N MET A 92 -2.01 6.00 27.37
CA MET A 92 -0.73 6.70 27.28
C MET A 92 -0.03 6.89 28.65
N ARG A 93 -0.16 5.91 29.56
CA ARG A 93 0.44 5.96 30.90
C ARG A 93 1.91 5.53 30.89
N THR A 94 2.23 4.53 30.08
CA THR A 94 3.54 3.85 30.02
C THR A 94 4.29 4.27 28.77
N VAL A 95 4.69 5.54 28.71
CA VAL A 95 5.40 6.12 27.54
C VAL A 95 6.85 5.58 27.49
N VAL A 96 7.15 4.83 26.43
CA VAL A 96 8.46 4.18 26.19
C VAL A 96 9.39 4.96 25.26
N ALA A 97 8.82 5.78 24.37
CA ALA A 97 9.59 6.69 23.52
C ALA A 97 8.86 8.03 23.36
N ARG A 98 9.62 9.12 23.21
CA ARG A 98 9.10 10.45 22.94
C ARG A 98 10.14 11.30 22.21
N GLY A 99 9.70 12.33 21.50
CA GLY A 99 10.57 13.29 20.84
C GLY A 99 9.82 14.52 20.33
N VAL A 100 10.52 15.36 19.56
CA VAL A 100 9.95 16.53 18.89
C VAL A 100 10.51 16.61 17.49
N GLU A 101 9.63 16.58 16.49
CA GLU A 101 9.95 16.91 15.10
C GLU A 101 9.57 18.37 14.79
N HIS A 102 10.11 18.90 13.70
CA HIS A 102 9.80 20.24 13.23
C HIS A 102 9.11 20.15 11.87
N ALA A 103 7.78 20.24 11.87
CA ALA A 103 6.97 20.28 10.66
C ALA A 103 7.30 21.55 9.86
N ARG A 104 7.55 21.41 8.56
CA ARG A 104 8.06 22.50 7.71
C ARG A 104 7.17 22.78 6.50
N ILE A 105 7.17 24.02 6.03
CA ILE A 105 6.37 24.46 4.87
C ILE A 105 6.76 23.73 3.57
N GLU A 106 8.04 23.39 3.41
CA GLU A 106 8.56 22.72 2.21
C GLU A 106 7.88 21.36 1.99
N THR A 107 7.49 20.67 3.07
CA THR A 107 6.77 19.39 3.06
C THR A 107 5.30 19.53 3.51
N ALA A 108 4.69 20.71 3.30
CA ALA A 108 3.31 21.04 3.71
C ALA A 108 2.95 20.65 5.16
N HIS A 109 3.92 20.85 6.07
CA HIS A 109 3.86 20.56 7.50
C HIS A 109 3.52 19.09 7.83
N SER A 110 3.92 18.15 6.96
CA SER A 110 4.00 16.73 7.29
C SER A 110 5.09 16.43 8.33
N VAL A 111 4.91 15.34 9.07
CA VAL A 111 5.83 14.81 10.07
C VAL A 111 5.95 13.30 9.88
N HIS A 112 7.17 12.80 9.76
CA HIS A 112 7.50 11.38 9.68
C HIS A 112 8.54 11.05 10.75
N VAL A 113 8.20 10.16 11.69
CA VAL A 113 9.11 9.69 12.73
C VAL A 113 9.42 8.21 12.49
N GLU A 114 10.67 7.88 12.19
CA GLU A 114 11.14 6.49 12.13
C GLU A 114 11.61 6.02 13.52
N LEU A 115 10.78 5.20 14.16
CA LEU A 115 11.04 4.64 15.47
C LEU A 115 11.92 3.39 15.38
N LYS A 116 12.75 3.18 16.40
CA LYS A 116 13.72 2.07 16.56
C LYS A 116 13.90 1.73 18.04
N GLY A 117 14.46 0.56 18.34
CA GLY A 117 14.72 0.09 19.71
C GLY A 117 13.49 -0.34 20.53
N LEU A 118 12.33 -0.51 19.89
CA LEU A 118 11.14 -1.11 20.51
C LEU A 118 11.24 -2.64 20.54
N LYS A 119 10.31 -3.31 21.23
CA LYS A 119 10.26 -4.78 21.30
C LYS A 119 9.55 -5.35 20.07
N PRO A 120 9.97 -6.49 19.51
CA PRO A 120 9.32 -7.15 18.37
C PRO A 120 7.97 -7.77 18.74
N GLY A 121 7.06 -7.84 17.76
CA GLY A 121 5.75 -8.46 17.90
C GLY A 121 4.90 -7.85 19.02
N ARG A 122 4.97 -6.53 19.22
CA ARG A 122 4.25 -5.81 20.28
C ARG A 122 3.38 -4.69 19.73
N GLU A 123 2.16 -4.68 20.23
CA GLU A 123 1.25 -3.55 20.10
C GLU A 123 1.81 -2.34 20.86
N TYR A 124 1.69 -1.18 20.24
CA TYR A 124 2.04 0.12 20.79
C TYR A 124 0.97 1.15 20.45
N PHE A 125 0.89 2.19 21.27
CA PHE A 125 -0.02 3.32 21.09
C PHE A 125 0.79 4.60 20.90
N TYR A 126 0.35 5.50 20.02
CA TYR A 126 1.08 6.73 19.71
C TYR A 126 0.16 7.93 19.57
N ARG A 127 0.71 9.13 19.80
CA ARG A 127 0.03 10.41 19.55
C ARG A 127 1.02 11.53 19.28
N PHE A 128 0.50 12.62 18.72
CA PHE A 128 1.21 13.87 18.50
C PHE A 128 0.62 15.01 19.34
N ARG A 129 1.43 16.05 19.56
CA ARG A 129 1.04 17.31 20.21
C ARG A 129 1.64 18.48 19.46
N SER A 130 0.83 19.49 19.14
CA SER A 130 1.31 20.78 18.63
C SER A 130 0.60 21.91 19.39
N GLY A 131 1.38 22.77 20.05
CA GLY A 131 0.83 23.70 21.03
C GLY A 131 0.05 22.98 22.13
N ARG A 132 -1.18 23.45 22.35
CA ARG A 132 -2.15 22.85 23.28
C ARG A 132 -2.86 21.61 22.73
N HIS A 133 -2.88 21.41 21.42
CA HIS A 133 -3.68 20.39 20.76
C HIS A 133 -2.99 19.03 20.81
N LEU A 134 -3.80 17.98 20.93
CA LEU A 134 -3.38 16.58 20.88
C LEU A 134 -4.09 15.94 19.70
N SER A 135 -3.38 15.10 18.95
CA SER A 135 -4.05 14.20 18.02
C SER A 135 -4.87 13.17 18.79
N GLN A 136 -5.72 12.42 18.07
CA GLN A 136 -6.20 11.13 18.56
C GLN A 136 -5.03 10.18 18.91
N VAL A 137 -5.32 9.12 19.66
CA VAL A 137 -4.36 8.04 19.93
C VAL A 137 -4.51 6.98 18.84
N GLY A 138 -3.42 6.65 18.16
CA GLY A 138 -3.37 5.57 17.19
C GLY A 138 -2.79 4.31 17.83
N ARG A 139 -3.19 3.14 17.31
CA ARG A 139 -2.65 1.82 17.63
C ARG A 139 -1.78 1.34 16.47
N THR A 140 -0.69 0.67 16.78
CA THR A 140 0.25 0.13 15.80
C THR A 140 0.97 -1.09 16.37
N LEU A 141 1.79 -1.76 15.55
CA LEU A 141 2.40 -3.05 15.87
C LEU A 141 3.80 -3.15 15.26
N THR A 142 4.79 -3.52 16.06
CA THR A 142 6.10 -3.93 15.54
C THR A 142 6.01 -5.31 14.91
N ALA A 143 6.77 -5.56 13.83
CA ALA A 143 6.84 -6.88 13.24
C ALA A 143 7.45 -7.90 14.25
N PRO A 144 7.13 -9.20 14.15
CA PRO A 144 7.82 -10.25 14.90
C PRO A 144 9.31 -10.30 14.56
N ALA A 145 10.15 -10.78 15.48
CA ALA A 145 11.58 -10.91 15.19
C ALA A 145 11.83 -11.93 14.06
N PRO A 146 12.93 -11.82 13.28
CA PRO A 146 13.15 -12.68 12.11
C PRO A 146 13.24 -14.19 12.40
N HIS A 147 13.44 -14.58 13.66
CA HIS A 147 13.49 -15.98 14.11
C HIS A 147 12.17 -16.47 14.74
N GLU A 148 11.19 -15.59 14.96
CA GLU A 148 9.90 -15.93 15.54
C GLU A 148 8.91 -16.36 14.43
N THR A 149 8.11 -17.38 14.70
CA THR A 149 6.88 -17.64 13.93
C THR A 149 5.69 -17.23 14.80
N PRO A 150 5.01 -16.10 14.53
CA PRO A 150 3.75 -15.80 15.24
C PRO A 150 2.69 -16.86 14.93
N ALA A 151 1.74 -17.05 15.85
CA ALA A 151 0.67 -18.04 15.70
C ALA A 151 -0.32 -17.68 14.57
N ALA A 152 -0.53 -16.38 14.34
CA ALA A 152 -1.28 -15.86 13.21
C ALA A 152 -0.82 -14.43 12.85
N LEU A 153 -1.29 -13.93 11.72
CA LEU A 153 -1.33 -12.53 11.31
C LEU A 153 -2.74 -12.25 10.77
N ALA A 154 -3.43 -11.26 11.33
CA ALA A 154 -4.70 -10.74 10.81
C ALA A 154 -4.41 -9.53 9.92
N MET A 155 -4.59 -9.65 8.61
CA MET A 155 -4.26 -8.57 7.66
C MET A 155 -5.47 -8.22 6.80
N ALA A 156 -5.76 -6.93 6.66
CA ALA A 156 -6.74 -6.43 5.70
C ALA A 156 -6.03 -5.80 4.49
N PHE A 157 -6.64 -5.84 3.30
CA PHE A 157 -6.15 -5.09 2.15
C PHE A 157 -7.27 -4.49 1.30
N ALA A 158 -6.98 -3.35 0.68
CA ALA A 158 -7.93 -2.52 -0.06
C ALA A 158 -7.25 -1.72 -1.18
N SER A 159 -8.06 -1.21 -2.11
CA SER A 159 -7.67 -0.26 -3.16
C SER A 159 -8.85 0.63 -3.54
N CYS A 160 -8.63 1.55 -4.49
CA CYS A 160 -9.69 2.18 -5.28
C CYS A 160 -10.79 2.86 -4.45
N SER A 161 -10.42 3.98 -3.84
CA SER A 161 -11.28 4.80 -2.99
C SER A 161 -11.77 6.10 -3.65
N GLN A 162 -12.28 6.10 -4.90
CA GLN A 162 -12.84 7.31 -5.56
C GLN A 162 -13.83 8.00 -4.61
N TYR A 163 -13.43 9.17 -4.08
CA TYR A 163 -14.14 9.91 -3.03
C TYR A 163 -15.56 10.30 -3.48
N GLU A 164 -15.72 10.69 -4.74
CA GLU A 164 -16.98 11.13 -5.30
C GLU A 164 -18.01 10.02 -5.42
N HIS A 165 -17.57 8.76 -5.58
CA HIS A 165 -18.43 7.61 -5.91
C HIS A 165 -19.17 7.00 -4.71
N GLY A 166 -18.77 7.36 -3.49
CA GLY A 166 -19.40 6.86 -2.28
C GLY A 166 -18.73 7.34 -1.00
N TYR A 167 -19.36 7.04 0.13
CA TYR A 167 -18.83 7.28 1.46
C TYR A 167 -17.92 6.14 1.89
N PHE A 168 -16.90 6.48 2.68
CA PHE A 168 -15.80 5.59 3.06
C PHE A 168 -16.12 4.59 4.17
N THR A 169 -17.40 4.23 4.36
CA THR A 169 -17.87 3.35 5.44
C THR A 169 -17.11 2.00 5.49
N ALA A 170 -16.62 1.49 4.35
CA ALA A 170 -15.77 0.32 4.28
C ALA A 170 -14.49 0.43 5.15
N TYR A 171 -13.89 1.62 5.28
CA TYR A 171 -12.71 1.82 6.14
C TYR A 171 -13.04 1.73 7.64
N THR A 172 -14.18 2.24 8.09
CA THR A 172 -14.64 2.03 9.47
C THR A 172 -14.94 0.55 9.74
N ARG A 173 -15.53 -0.18 8.78
CA ARG A 173 -15.74 -1.64 8.90
C ARG A 173 -14.41 -2.42 8.97
N LEU A 174 -13.42 -2.02 8.17
CA LEU A 174 -12.06 -2.57 8.23
C LEU A 174 -11.41 -2.30 9.60
N ALA A 175 -11.65 -1.14 10.21
CA ALA A 175 -11.16 -0.83 11.54
C ALA A 175 -11.85 -1.65 12.66
N GLU A 176 -13.15 -1.92 12.53
CA GLU A 176 -13.93 -2.79 13.43
C GLU A 176 -13.44 -4.26 13.40
N ASP A 177 -12.83 -4.71 12.30
CA ASP A 177 -12.23 -6.04 12.18
C ASP A 177 -10.84 -6.16 12.86
N HIS A 178 -10.30 -5.07 13.43
CA HIS A 178 -9.05 -5.01 14.21
C HIS A 178 -7.81 -5.69 13.58
N PRO A 179 -7.38 -5.30 12.36
CA PRO A 179 -6.20 -5.87 11.72
C PRO A 179 -4.89 -5.56 12.47
N ASP A 180 -3.95 -6.50 12.39
CA ASP A 180 -2.53 -6.35 12.79
C ASP A 180 -1.74 -5.52 11.76
N LEU A 181 -2.16 -5.58 10.49
CA LEU A 181 -1.51 -4.98 9.33
C LEU A 181 -2.55 -4.62 8.26
N VAL A 182 -2.41 -3.45 7.62
CA VAL A 182 -3.26 -3.05 6.49
C VAL A 182 -2.39 -2.82 5.25
N LEU A 183 -2.82 -3.35 4.10
CA LEU A 183 -2.21 -3.04 2.81
C LEU A 183 -3.12 -2.12 1.99
N HIS A 184 -2.54 -1.14 1.31
CA HIS A 184 -3.24 -0.35 0.30
C HIS A 184 -2.51 -0.49 -1.04
N LEU A 185 -3.24 -0.94 -2.06
CA LEU A 185 -2.71 -1.45 -3.33
C LEU A 185 -2.90 -0.47 -4.50
N GLY A 186 -2.96 0.83 -4.21
CA GLY A 186 -3.16 1.89 -5.20
C GLY A 186 -4.58 2.44 -5.27
N ASP A 187 -4.73 3.54 -6.00
CA ASP A 187 -5.95 4.35 -6.10
C ASP A 187 -6.44 4.83 -4.72
N TYR A 188 -5.50 5.21 -3.86
CA TYR A 188 -5.81 5.86 -2.59
C TYR A 188 -6.56 7.17 -2.85
N LEU A 189 -6.13 7.91 -3.87
CA LEU A 189 -6.83 9.05 -4.43
C LEU A 189 -7.07 8.89 -5.93
N TYR A 190 -7.91 9.79 -6.45
CA TYR A 190 -8.09 10.01 -7.88
C TYR A 190 -7.76 11.47 -8.18
N GLU A 191 -7.20 11.70 -9.36
CA GLU A 191 -6.65 12.95 -9.88
C GLU A 191 -7.71 13.91 -10.42
N TYR A 192 -8.83 13.36 -10.89
CA TYR A 192 -9.86 14.08 -11.66
C TYR A 192 -10.39 15.38 -11.03
N LYS A 193 -10.94 16.27 -11.86
CA LYS A 193 -11.91 17.26 -11.39
C LYS A 193 -13.28 16.61 -11.26
N LYS A 194 -14.18 17.27 -10.53
CA LYS A 194 -15.59 16.86 -10.48
C LYS A 194 -16.24 16.78 -11.87
N ASP A 195 -17.27 15.95 -11.96
CA ASP A 195 -18.02 15.65 -13.18
C ASP A 195 -17.21 14.96 -14.31
N SER A 196 -15.94 14.57 -14.09
CA SER A 196 -15.13 13.80 -15.06
C SER A 196 -15.41 12.29 -15.02
N TYR A 197 -15.38 11.67 -13.83
CA TYR A 197 -15.64 10.24 -13.66
C TYR A 197 -16.91 10.05 -12.83
N VAL A 198 -18.02 9.71 -13.50
CA VAL A 198 -19.37 9.77 -12.90
C VAL A 198 -20.04 8.40 -12.88
N ILE A 199 -20.54 7.98 -11.72
CA ILE A 199 -21.31 6.72 -11.58
C ILE A 199 -22.76 6.85 -12.05
N GLY A 200 -23.38 5.72 -12.38
CA GLY A 200 -24.81 5.66 -12.68
C GLY A 200 -25.65 6.16 -11.51
N GLY A 201 -26.43 7.22 -11.75
CA GLY A 201 -27.20 7.92 -10.71
C GLY A 201 -26.58 9.24 -10.23
N GLY A 202 -25.32 9.54 -10.62
CA GLY A 202 -24.60 10.74 -10.21
C GLY A 202 -23.73 10.53 -8.97
N ASN A 203 -22.70 11.36 -8.82
CA ASN A 203 -21.75 11.26 -7.72
C ASN A 203 -22.34 11.84 -6.41
N PRO A 204 -22.36 11.11 -5.28
CA PRO A 204 -22.82 11.63 -3.98
C PRO A 204 -21.88 12.67 -3.32
N ARG A 205 -20.64 12.82 -3.80
CA ARG A 205 -19.68 13.84 -3.33
C ARG A 205 -18.92 14.44 -4.52
N ASP A 206 -18.40 15.66 -4.37
CA ASP A 206 -17.59 16.34 -5.40
C ASP A 206 -16.10 16.38 -4.99
N HIS A 207 -15.18 16.16 -5.93
CA HIS A 207 -13.78 16.57 -5.79
C HIS A 207 -13.66 18.09 -5.74
N GLN A 208 -12.73 18.57 -4.91
CA GLN A 208 -12.35 19.99 -4.89
C GLN A 208 -11.22 20.27 -5.89
N GLY A 209 -11.22 21.49 -6.41
CA GLY A 209 -10.21 21.99 -7.35
C GLY A 209 -10.36 21.49 -8.79
N PRO A 210 -9.41 21.87 -9.66
CA PRO A 210 -9.26 21.27 -10.99
C PRO A 210 -8.69 19.85 -10.87
N GLU A 211 -8.34 19.26 -12.00
CA GLU A 211 -7.56 18.02 -12.03
C GLU A 211 -6.16 18.25 -11.43
N THR A 212 -5.69 17.28 -10.65
CA THR A 212 -4.43 17.41 -9.92
C THR A 212 -3.25 17.25 -10.87
N THR A 213 -2.59 18.37 -11.14
CA THR A 213 -1.39 18.44 -11.99
C THR A 213 -0.22 19.14 -11.30
N THR A 214 -0.49 19.91 -10.25
CA THR A 214 0.49 20.68 -9.48
C THR A 214 0.63 20.12 -8.07
N LEU A 215 1.77 20.40 -7.41
CA LEU A 215 2.03 19.95 -6.04
C LEU A 215 0.96 20.46 -5.06
N GLN A 216 0.45 21.67 -5.28
CA GLN A 216 -0.65 22.25 -4.50
C GLN A 216 -1.94 21.44 -4.68
N GLY A 217 -2.29 21.10 -5.94
CA GLY A 217 -3.45 20.27 -6.26
C GLY A 217 -3.39 18.88 -5.62
N TYR A 218 -2.28 18.14 -5.78
CA TYR A 218 -2.13 16.83 -5.13
C TYR A 218 -2.16 16.93 -3.59
N ARG A 219 -1.54 17.98 -3.00
CA ARG A 219 -1.60 18.23 -1.55
C ARG A 219 -3.01 18.51 -1.04
N GLN A 220 -3.83 19.24 -1.81
CA GLN A 220 -5.25 19.51 -1.53
C GLN A 220 -6.08 18.23 -1.70
N ARG A 221 -5.82 17.42 -2.73
CA ARG A 221 -6.54 16.16 -2.99
C ARG A 221 -6.27 15.10 -1.93
N HIS A 222 -5.02 14.88 -1.56
CA HIS A 222 -4.69 14.04 -0.39
C HIS A 222 -5.37 14.55 0.88
N ALA A 223 -5.40 15.88 1.09
CA ALA A 223 -6.07 16.45 2.25
C ALA A 223 -7.59 16.24 2.23
N GLN A 224 -8.25 16.35 1.07
CA GLN A 224 -9.67 16.05 0.92
C GLN A 224 -10.00 14.61 1.33
N TYR A 225 -9.21 13.66 0.84
CA TYR A 225 -9.40 12.24 1.17
C TYR A 225 -9.12 11.98 2.65
N LYS A 226 -7.97 12.45 3.16
CA LYS A 226 -7.56 12.24 4.56
C LYS A 226 -8.37 13.04 5.59
N SER A 227 -9.24 13.95 5.17
CA SER A 227 -10.23 14.61 6.04
C SER A 227 -11.45 13.72 6.34
N ASP A 228 -11.60 12.59 5.65
CA ASP A 228 -12.70 11.64 5.90
C ASP A 228 -12.47 10.83 7.19
N ALA A 229 -13.44 10.87 8.09
CA ALA A 229 -13.34 10.25 9.41
C ALA A 229 -13.26 8.72 9.37
N ASP A 230 -13.90 8.06 8.40
CA ASP A 230 -13.83 6.59 8.27
C ASP A 230 -12.41 6.16 7.86
N LEU A 231 -11.78 6.93 6.96
CA LEU A 231 -10.38 6.71 6.57
C LEU A 231 -9.40 7.03 7.71
N GLN A 232 -9.64 8.09 8.50
CA GLN A 232 -8.82 8.39 9.68
C GLN A 232 -8.91 7.29 10.75
N ALA A 233 -10.07 6.65 10.93
CA ALA A 233 -10.22 5.50 11.82
C ALA A 233 -9.36 4.31 11.35
N ALA A 234 -9.36 4.01 10.05
CA ALA A 234 -8.55 2.94 9.48
C ALA A 234 -7.03 3.22 9.51
N HIS A 235 -6.58 4.48 9.35
CA HIS A 235 -5.15 4.84 9.54
C HIS A 235 -4.69 4.73 11.01
N ALA A 236 -5.60 4.92 11.96
CA ALA A 236 -5.30 4.86 13.38
C ALA A 236 -5.34 3.43 13.98
N ILE A 237 -5.74 2.42 13.20
CA ILE A 237 -5.99 1.04 13.69
C ILE A 237 -4.95 0.01 13.21
N ALA A 238 -3.90 0.39 12.50
CA ALA A 238 -2.83 -0.53 12.12
C ALA A 238 -1.58 0.23 11.61
N PRO A 239 -0.41 -0.43 11.55
CA PRO A 239 0.59 -0.08 10.55
C PRO A 239 0.07 -0.39 9.13
N TRP A 240 0.26 0.55 8.21
CA TRP A 240 -0.06 0.41 6.80
C TRP A 240 1.20 0.10 5.95
N LEU A 241 1.05 -0.78 4.96
CA LEU A 241 1.97 -0.97 3.85
C LEU A 241 1.29 -0.46 2.57
N VAL A 242 1.72 0.71 2.10
CA VAL A 242 1.12 1.36 0.92
C VAL A 242 2.00 1.23 -0.32
N VAL A 243 1.36 1.05 -1.47
CA VAL A 243 1.89 1.31 -2.81
C VAL A 243 0.84 2.13 -3.57
N TRP A 244 1.24 2.83 -4.63
CA TRP A 244 0.31 3.52 -5.55
C TRP A 244 -0.13 2.59 -6.67
N ASP A 245 -1.14 3.00 -7.43
CA ASP A 245 -1.32 2.57 -8.82
C ASP A 245 -1.28 3.79 -9.77
N ASP A 246 -2.21 3.93 -10.71
CA ASP A 246 -2.16 5.00 -11.70
C ASP A 246 -2.73 6.32 -11.19
N HIS A 247 -3.92 6.28 -10.57
CA HIS A 247 -4.68 7.46 -10.18
C HIS A 247 -4.04 8.35 -9.10
N GLU A 248 -2.99 7.87 -8.42
CA GLU A 248 -2.08 8.74 -7.66
C GLU A 248 -1.40 9.83 -8.51
N VAL A 249 -1.33 9.65 -9.84
CA VAL A 249 -0.73 10.59 -10.80
C VAL A 249 -1.75 11.00 -11.89
N ASP A 250 -2.11 10.06 -12.76
CA ASP A 250 -2.82 10.24 -14.04
C ASP A 250 -3.31 8.86 -14.49
N ASN A 251 -4.60 8.67 -14.77
CA ASN A 251 -5.16 7.38 -15.20
C ASN A 251 -4.27 6.66 -16.25
N ASN A 252 -4.15 5.34 -16.13
CA ASN A 252 -3.39 4.45 -17.02
C ASN A 252 -1.92 4.82 -17.32
N TRP A 253 -1.22 5.64 -16.53
CA TRP A 253 0.18 6.02 -16.85
C TRP A 253 1.17 4.84 -16.88
N ALA A 254 2.21 4.96 -17.73
CA ALA A 254 3.26 3.98 -17.95
C ALA A 254 4.66 4.61 -18.00
N ASP A 255 5.43 4.48 -16.92
CA ASP A 255 6.69 5.20 -16.70
C ASP A 255 6.55 6.70 -17.06
N GLU A 256 7.14 7.19 -18.14
CA GLU A 256 7.09 8.60 -18.53
C GLU A 256 5.97 8.92 -19.55
N ILE A 257 5.03 7.99 -19.74
CA ILE A 257 3.95 8.07 -20.73
C ILE A 257 2.61 8.26 -19.99
N PRO A 258 1.97 9.44 -20.07
CA PRO A 258 0.59 9.65 -19.64
C PRO A 258 -0.41 8.96 -20.59
N GLU A 259 -1.67 8.76 -20.14
CA GLU A 259 -2.72 8.16 -20.98
C GLU A 259 -3.01 8.94 -22.28
N ASN A 260 -2.78 10.25 -22.26
CA ASN A 260 -3.19 11.15 -23.31
C ASN A 260 -2.13 12.24 -23.58
N ARG A 261 -2.50 13.28 -24.35
CA ARG A 261 -1.61 14.42 -24.67
C ARG A 261 -2.26 15.78 -24.39
N ASP A 262 -3.12 15.87 -23.38
CA ASP A 262 -3.79 17.12 -23.01
C ASP A 262 -2.82 18.09 -22.30
N ALA A 263 -2.61 19.25 -22.91
CA ALA A 263 -1.79 20.34 -22.37
C ALA A 263 -2.39 20.99 -21.11
N GLY A 264 -3.69 20.84 -20.87
CA GLY A 264 -4.37 21.24 -19.64
C GLY A 264 -4.08 20.31 -18.46
N GLN A 265 -3.72 19.06 -18.74
CA GLN A 265 -3.37 18.03 -17.76
C GLN A 265 -1.84 17.87 -17.56
N LEU A 266 -1.02 18.71 -18.22
CA LEU A 266 0.44 18.60 -18.31
C LEU A 266 0.94 17.33 -19.05
N ASN A 267 0.08 16.69 -19.85
CA ASN A 267 0.37 15.41 -20.51
C ASN A 267 0.93 15.58 -21.95
N ASP A 268 0.95 16.80 -22.48
CA ASP A 268 1.35 17.14 -23.86
C ASP A 268 2.84 16.91 -24.17
N THR A 269 3.71 16.88 -23.17
CA THR A 269 5.14 16.59 -23.34
C THR A 269 5.68 15.76 -22.17
N THR A 270 6.69 14.91 -22.43
CA THR A 270 7.37 14.11 -21.41
C THR A 270 7.89 14.94 -20.24
N GLU A 271 8.41 16.14 -20.50
CA GLU A 271 8.91 17.06 -19.46
C GLU A 271 7.79 17.59 -18.56
N ARG A 272 6.62 17.95 -19.13
CA ARG A 272 5.46 18.39 -18.35
C ARG A 272 4.84 17.23 -17.56
N PHE A 273 4.85 16.01 -18.11
CA PHE A 273 4.40 14.83 -17.37
C PHE A 273 5.37 14.45 -16.23
N ARG A 274 6.69 14.54 -16.44
CA ARG A 274 7.69 14.41 -15.36
C ARG A 274 7.45 15.42 -14.24
N GLN A 275 7.08 16.66 -14.55
CA GLN A 275 6.73 17.68 -13.55
C GLN A 275 5.47 17.28 -12.76
N ARG A 276 4.45 16.74 -13.43
CA ARG A 276 3.25 16.16 -12.79
C ARG A 276 3.59 14.97 -11.88
N ARG A 277 4.37 14.00 -12.37
CA ARG A 277 4.83 12.83 -11.59
C ARG A 277 5.65 13.23 -10.36
N ALA A 278 6.55 14.20 -10.49
CA ALA A 278 7.31 14.74 -9.36
C ALA A 278 6.41 15.41 -8.30
N ALA A 279 5.40 16.16 -8.75
CA ALA A 279 4.41 16.78 -7.86
C ALA A 279 3.56 15.73 -7.12
N ALA A 280 3.11 14.68 -7.82
CA ALA A 280 2.38 13.56 -7.26
C ALA A 280 3.20 12.80 -6.22
N PHE A 281 4.42 12.39 -6.55
CA PHE A 281 5.29 11.61 -5.65
C PHE A 281 5.68 12.38 -4.39
N GLN A 282 5.96 13.69 -4.51
CA GLN A 282 6.20 14.57 -3.36
C GLN A 282 4.97 14.63 -2.45
N ALA A 283 3.77 14.82 -3.00
CA ALA A 283 2.53 14.83 -2.22
C ALA A 283 2.20 13.45 -1.60
N TYR A 284 2.47 12.36 -2.31
CA TYR A 284 2.26 11.00 -1.81
C TYR A 284 3.15 10.70 -0.61
N TYR A 285 4.46 10.97 -0.71
CA TYR A 285 5.38 10.86 0.43
C TYR A 285 4.92 11.71 1.62
N GLU A 286 4.51 12.96 1.39
CA GLU A 286 4.01 13.87 2.44
C GLU A 286 2.77 13.36 3.18
N ASN A 287 1.96 12.50 2.56
CA ASN A 287 0.66 12.08 3.07
C ASN A 287 0.56 10.57 3.42
N MET A 288 1.67 9.85 3.32
CA MET A 288 1.79 8.42 3.63
C MET A 288 2.84 8.13 4.72
N PRO A 289 2.64 7.08 5.55
CA PRO A 289 3.54 6.72 6.65
C PRO A 289 4.79 5.94 6.17
N LEU A 290 5.53 6.50 5.21
CA LEU A 290 6.70 5.87 4.59
C LEU A 290 8.02 6.23 5.30
N ARG A 291 9.03 5.38 5.10
CA ARG A 291 10.41 5.62 5.56
C ARG A 291 11.14 6.61 4.67
N ARG A 292 12.20 7.23 5.19
CA ARG A 292 13.05 8.18 4.44
C ARG A 292 13.74 7.59 3.21
N SER A 293 13.84 6.25 3.12
CA SER A 293 14.28 5.54 1.92
C SER A 293 13.37 5.75 0.71
N SER A 294 12.14 6.22 0.93
CA SER A 294 11.14 6.53 -0.09
C SER A 294 10.91 8.03 -0.25
N VAL A 295 11.84 8.89 0.21
CA VAL A 295 11.82 10.32 -0.18
C VAL A 295 12.05 10.41 -1.69
N PRO A 296 11.18 11.13 -2.44
CA PRO A 296 11.32 11.25 -3.89
C PRO A 296 12.55 12.07 -4.29
N ALA A 297 13.14 11.70 -5.42
CA ALA A 297 14.22 12.39 -6.10
C ALA A 297 13.70 13.00 -7.42
N GLY A 298 12.93 14.08 -7.31
CA GLY A 298 12.22 14.64 -8.46
C GLY A 298 11.07 13.73 -8.88
N PHE A 299 11.10 13.23 -10.13
CA PHE A 299 10.07 12.35 -10.67
C PHE A 299 10.28 10.86 -10.36
N ASP A 300 11.30 10.49 -9.58
CA ASP A 300 11.56 9.10 -9.20
C ASP A 300 11.42 8.87 -7.71
N MET A 301 10.77 7.77 -7.29
CA MET A 301 10.58 7.47 -5.87
C MET A 301 10.57 5.96 -5.59
N LYS A 302 11.44 5.50 -4.70
CA LYS A 302 11.55 4.07 -4.38
C LYS A 302 10.40 3.61 -3.47
N ILE A 303 9.31 3.11 -4.06
CA ILE A 303 8.18 2.54 -3.30
C ILE A 303 8.28 1.02 -3.12
N TYR A 304 8.78 0.26 -4.11
CA TYR A 304 8.86 -1.21 -3.99
C TYR A 304 9.89 -1.65 -2.93
N ARG A 305 9.51 -2.63 -2.11
CA ARG A 305 10.25 -3.02 -0.89
C ARG A 305 9.78 -4.36 -0.32
N THR A 306 10.65 -4.99 0.47
CA THR A 306 10.33 -6.23 1.20
C THR A 306 10.05 -5.92 2.67
N VAL A 307 8.97 -6.50 3.23
CA VAL A 307 8.67 -6.43 4.68
C VAL A 307 8.46 -7.85 5.22
N GLN A 308 9.18 -8.22 6.27
CA GLN A 308 9.13 -9.55 6.86
C GLN A 308 8.29 -9.57 8.14
N TRP A 309 7.40 -10.56 8.25
CA TRP A 309 6.60 -10.83 9.44
C TRP A 309 7.14 -12.07 10.17
N GLY A 310 8.34 -11.92 10.72
CA GLY A 310 9.13 -13.03 11.25
C GLY A 310 9.38 -14.12 10.19
N GLN A 311 9.17 -15.38 10.57
CA GLN A 311 9.19 -16.54 9.67
C GLN A 311 7.82 -16.87 9.05
N LEU A 312 6.76 -16.11 9.36
CA LEU A 312 5.42 -16.41 8.85
C LEU A 312 5.27 -15.95 7.40
N ALA A 313 5.41 -14.66 7.13
CA ALA A 313 5.15 -14.06 5.82
C ALA A 313 6.27 -13.12 5.37
N ASN A 314 6.52 -13.10 4.07
CA ASN A 314 7.44 -12.20 3.38
C ASN A 314 6.63 -11.40 2.36
N PHE A 315 6.44 -10.11 2.61
CA PHE A 315 5.68 -9.22 1.75
C PHE A 315 6.61 -8.55 0.73
N HIS A 316 6.40 -8.84 -0.54
CA HIS A 316 7.04 -8.16 -1.66
C HIS A 316 6.07 -7.10 -2.19
N MET A 317 6.19 -5.88 -1.70
CA MET A 317 5.35 -4.75 -2.15
C MET A 317 5.94 -4.19 -3.44
N MET A 318 5.13 -4.15 -4.51
CA MET A 318 5.58 -3.82 -5.87
C MET A 318 5.23 -2.40 -6.32
N ASP A 319 5.95 -1.96 -7.35
CA ASP A 319 5.54 -0.88 -8.24
C ASP A 319 5.31 -1.49 -9.64
N THR A 320 4.11 -1.33 -10.21
CA THR A 320 3.81 -1.75 -11.59
C THR A 320 3.44 -0.57 -12.48
N ARG A 321 3.89 0.65 -12.13
CA ARG A 321 3.68 1.88 -12.90
C ARG A 321 4.97 2.62 -13.24
N GLN A 322 5.89 2.84 -12.29
CA GLN A 322 7.08 3.67 -12.53
C GLN A 322 8.07 3.09 -13.55
N TYR A 323 8.04 1.77 -13.82
CA TYR A 323 9.05 1.10 -14.65
C TYR A 323 8.47 0.20 -15.74
N ARG A 324 7.18 0.36 -16.07
CA ARG A 324 6.50 -0.44 -17.10
C ARG A 324 6.74 0.15 -18.49
N ASP A 325 6.80 -0.72 -19.50
CA ASP A 325 6.63 -0.29 -20.89
C ASP A 325 5.19 0.20 -21.13
N ASP A 326 5.00 1.00 -22.17
CA ASP A 326 3.69 1.48 -22.66
C ASP A 326 2.69 0.33 -22.90
N GLN A 327 1.40 0.61 -22.70
CA GLN A 327 0.31 -0.31 -22.99
C GLN A 327 0.13 -0.47 -24.51
N LEU A 328 -0.04 -1.70 -24.97
CA LEU A 328 -0.03 -2.00 -26.40
C LEU A 328 -1.35 -1.59 -27.09
N ALA A 329 -1.26 -1.33 -28.39
CA ALA A 329 -2.40 -1.08 -29.29
C ALA A 329 -3.37 0.03 -28.81
N GLY A 330 -2.87 1.03 -28.08
CA GLY A 330 -3.65 2.16 -27.56
C GLY A 330 -4.64 1.75 -26.47
N ASP A 331 -4.20 0.84 -25.59
CA ASP A 331 -4.74 0.49 -24.26
C ASP A 331 -6.23 0.11 -24.10
N GLY A 332 -6.58 -0.43 -22.93
CA GLY A 332 -7.83 -1.10 -22.64
C GLY A 332 -7.83 -2.52 -23.17
N TRP A 333 -9.00 -3.01 -23.57
CA TRP A 333 -9.17 -4.39 -23.99
C TRP A 333 -8.93 -4.57 -25.49
N LYS A 334 -8.05 -5.49 -25.88
CA LYS A 334 -7.64 -5.70 -27.27
C LYS A 334 -7.62 -7.17 -27.64
N LYS A 335 -7.84 -7.43 -28.93
CA LYS A 335 -7.86 -8.77 -29.53
C LYS A 335 -6.57 -9.06 -30.26
N ASN A 336 -5.96 -10.22 -30.01
CA ASN A 336 -4.87 -10.81 -30.80
C ASN A 336 -3.63 -9.90 -30.95
N VAL A 337 -3.25 -9.19 -29.87
CA VAL A 337 -2.04 -8.36 -29.82
C VAL A 337 -0.83 -9.25 -29.51
N ALA A 338 -0.17 -9.77 -30.54
CA ALA A 338 0.93 -10.71 -30.42
C ALA A 338 2.14 -10.13 -29.64
N GLU A 339 2.33 -8.81 -29.70
CA GLU A 339 3.40 -8.09 -29.02
C GLU A 339 3.32 -8.19 -27.49
N ARG A 340 2.16 -8.56 -26.90
CA ARG A 340 2.02 -8.79 -25.45
C ARG A 340 2.89 -9.97 -24.95
N LEU A 341 3.22 -10.88 -25.87
CA LEU A 341 4.04 -12.07 -25.63
C LEU A 341 5.55 -11.81 -25.84
N ALA A 342 5.95 -10.59 -26.20
CA ALA A 342 7.35 -10.27 -26.50
C ALA A 342 8.22 -10.32 -25.22
N GLU A 343 9.27 -11.15 -25.24
CA GLU A 343 10.14 -11.40 -24.08
C GLU A 343 10.83 -10.15 -23.51
N ASN A 344 11.06 -9.13 -24.34
CA ASN A 344 11.68 -7.89 -23.92
C ASN A 344 10.74 -6.92 -23.20
N ARG A 345 9.42 -7.18 -23.17
CA ARG A 345 8.48 -6.30 -22.45
C ARG A 345 8.47 -6.56 -20.95
N THR A 346 8.26 -5.50 -20.17
CA THR A 346 8.27 -5.51 -18.71
C THR A 346 7.21 -4.58 -18.13
N ILE A 347 6.62 -5.00 -17.00
CA ILE A 347 5.76 -4.15 -16.16
C ILE A 347 6.50 -3.67 -14.90
N THR A 348 7.66 -4.27 -14.60
CA THR A 348 8.42 -4.04 -13.35
C THR A 348 9.74 -3.32 -13.57
N GLY A 349 10.22 -3.20 -14.81
CA GLY A 349 11.61 -2.83 -15.10
C GLY A 349 12.60 -3.93 -14.68
N ALA A 350 13.83 -3.86 -15.21
CA ALA A 350 14.82 -4.92 -15.00
C ALA A 350 15.31 -5.03 -13.54
N GLU A 351 15.42 -3.91 -12.82
CA GLU A 351 15.95 -3.91 -11.44
C GLU A 351 14.98 -4.53 -10.44
N GLN A 352 13.69 -4.19 -10.53
CA GLN A 352 12.66 -4.75 -9.66
C GLN A 352 12.40 -6.23 -9.99
N GLU A 353 12.39 -6.62 -11.27
CA GLU A 353 12.27 -8.04 -11.64
C GLU A 353 13.42 -8.85 -11.02
N LYS A 354 14.66 -8.36 -11.13
CA LYS A 354 15.82 -9.00 -10.48
C LYS A 354 15.69 -9.04 -8.96
N TRP A 355 15.33 -7.93 -8.32
CA TRP A 355 15.12 -7.86 -6.86
C TRP A 355 14.09 -8.89 -6.39
N LEU A 356 12.97 -9.02 -7.11
CA LEU A 356 11.88 -9.92 -6.78
C LEU A 356 12.29 -11.39 -6.93
N LEU A 357 12.93 -11.75 -8.05
CA LEU A 357 13.42 -13.10 -8.30
C LEU A 357 14.51 -13.53 -7.31
N ASP A 358 15.40 -12.61 -6.91
CA ASP A 358 16.35 -12.87 -5.83
C ASP A 358 15.66 -12.91 -4.46
N GLY A 359 14.59 -12.16 -4.25
CA GLY A 359 13.73 -12.22 -3.07
C GLY A 359 13.14 -13.61 -2.85
N PHE A 360 12.57 -14.22 -3.90
CA PHE A 360 12.04 -15.58 -3.85
C PHE A 360 13.13 -16.62 -3.53
N ARG A 361 14.30 -16.52 -4.15
CA ARG A 361 15.45 -17.44 -3.92
C ARG A 361 15.99 -17.38 -2.49
N ASN A 362 15.88 -16.23 -1.83
CA ASN A 362 16.39 -15.99 -0.48
C ASN A 362 15.30 -16.07 0.61
N SER A 363 14.03 -16.22 0.24
CA SER A 363 12.92 -16.36 1.18
C SER A 363 13.05 -17.66 2.00
N THR A 364 12.73 -17.57 3.29
CA THR A 364 12.64 -18.74 4.19
C THR A 364 11.31 -18.78 4.96
N GLN A 365 10.40 -17.86 4.64
CA GLN A 365 9.11 -17.68 5.26
C GLN A 365 8.13 -18.78 4.81
N ARG A 366 6.99 -18.91 5.51
CA ARG A 366 5.92 -19.83 5.07
C ARG A 366 5.18 -19.30 3.85
N TRP A 367 4.95 -17.99 3.78
CA TRP A 367 4.18 -17.33 2.72
C TRP A 367 5.05 -16.26 2.05
N ASP A 368 5.15 -16.32 0.72
CA ASP A 368 5.65 -15.21 -0.10
C ASP A 368 4.45 -14.52 -0.73
N ILE A 369 4.20 -13.28 -0.29
CA ILE A 369 3.00 -12.53 -0.60
C ILE A 369 3.39 -11.33 -1.47
N LEU A 370 2.86 -11.28 -2.67
CA LEU A 370 3.08 -10.21 -3.65
C LEU A 370 1.98 -9.17 -3.51
N GLY A 371 2.28 -8.02 -2.92
CA GLY A 371 1.34 -6.89 -2.81
C GLY A 371 1.52 -5.98 -4.02
N GLN A 372 0.55 -5.98 -4.94
CA GLN A 372 0.66 -5.29 -6.22
C GLN A 372 -0.71 -4.80 -6.72
N GLN A 373 -0.71 -4.13 -7.86
CA GLN A 373 -1.79 -3.26 -8.29
C GLN A 373 -2.81 -3.95 -9.21
N VAL A 374 -2.37 -4.41 -10.39
CA VAL A 374 -3.24 -4.75 -11.53
C VAL A 374 -3.48 -6.25 -11.70
N PHE A 375 -4.57 -6.65 -12.35
CA PHE A 375 -4.99 -8.07 -12.48
C PHE A 375 -3.89 -9.02 -12.97
N PHE A 376 -3.52 -10.03 -12.15
CA PHE A 376 -2.38 -10.91 -12.40
C PHE A 376 -2.74 -12.18 -13.19
N ALA A 377 -3.81 -12.89 -12.86
CA ALA A 377 -4.25 -14.06 -13.62
C ALA A 377 -4.65 -13.71 -15.07
N GLU A 378 -4.72 -14.69 -15.97
CA GLU A 378 -5.28 -14.43 -17.31
C GLU A 378 -6.80 -14.19 -17.22
N ARG A 379 -7.32 -13.21 -17.97
CA ARG A 379 -8.76 -12.91 -18.01
C ARG A 379 -9.19 -12.64 -19.44
N ASP A 380 -9.27 -13.71 -20.23
CA ASP A 380 -9.71 -13.64 -21.63
C ASP A 380 -11.23 -13.44 -21.70
N ARG A 381 -11.69 -12.42 -22.42
CA ARG A 381 -13.14 -12.15 -22.61
C ARG A 381 -13.72 -12.85 -23.83
N ASN A 382 -12.96 -13.67 -24.54
CA ASN A 382 -13.46 -14.45 -25.66
C ASN A 382 -13.46 -15.96 -25.36
N VAL A 383 -14.54 -16.62 -25.79
CA VAL A 383 -14.70 -18.07 -25.69
C VAL A 383 -14.05 -18.83 -26.85
N ALA A 384 -13.75 -18.13 -27.96
CA ALA A 384 -13.10 -18.71 -29.12
C ALA A 384 -11.58 -18.81 -28.88
N PRO A 385 -10.97 -20.01 -28.82
CA PRO A 385 -9.57 -20.19 -28.39
C PRO A 385 -8.54 -19.54 -29.33
N GLU A 386 -8.92 -19.18 -30.55
CA GLU A 386 -8.11 -18.43 -31.51
C GLU A 386 -8.24 -16.90 -31.41
N ILE A 387 -9.07 -16.40 -30.48
CA ILE A 387 -9.22 -14.98 -30.19
C ILE A 387 -8.88 -14.73 -28.72
N ASP A 388 -7.88 -13.90 -28.50
CA ASP A 388 -7.32 -13.55 -27.20
C ASP A 388 -7.74 -12.09 -26.89
N ASP A 389 -8.82 -11.89 -26.12
CA ASP A 389 -9.42 -10.57 -25.80
C ASP A 389 -9.11 -10.18 -24.35
N VAL A 390 -7.96 -9.55 -24.14
CA VAL A 390 -7.37 -9.31 -22.82
C VAL A 390 -7.07 -7.83 -22.57
N SER A 391 -6.90 -7.45 -21.30
CA SER A 391 -6.55 -6.08 -20.91
C SER A 391 -5.07 -5.80 -21.17
N MET A 392 -4.77 -4.70 -21.86
CA MET A 392 -3.40 -4.25 -22.10
C MET A 392 -2.76 -3.56 -20.89
N ASP A 393 -3.57 -3.11 -19.93
CA ASP A 393 -3.07 -2.47 -18.70
C ASP A 393 -2.72 -3.45 -17.58
N GLY A 394 -3.39 -4.61 -17.54
CA GLY A 394 -3.10 -5.68 -16.57
C GLY A 394 -1.95 -6.59 -17.01
N TRP A 395 -1.62 -7.60 -16.20
CA TRP A 395 -0.50 -8.53 -16.50
C TRP A 395 -0.69 -9.34 -17.79
N ASP A 396 -1.91 -9.47 -18.30
CA ASP A 396 -2.14 -10.03 -19.64
C ASP A 396 -1.48 -9.20 -20.74
N GLY A 397 -1.49 -7.87 -20.61
CA GLY A 397 -0.74 -6.97 -21.48
C GLY A 397 0.77 -7.23 -21.45
N TYR A 398 1.30 -7.86 -20.39
CA TYR A 398 2.73 -8.09 -20.14
C TYR A 398 3.03 -9.57 -19.86
N ALA A 399 2.35 -10.48 -20.57
CA ALA A 399 2.36 -11.91 -20.25
C ALA A 399 3.74 -12.55 -20.19
N ALA A 400 4.73 -12.08 -20.96
CA ALA A 400 6.11 -12.54 -20.83
C ALA A 400 6.74 -12.19 -19.47
N SER A 401 6.48 -10.99 -18.93
CA SER A 401 6.93 -10.59 -17.58
C SER A 401 6.19 -11.37 -16.49
N ARG A 402 4.88 -11.60 -16.64
CA ARG A 402 4.12 -12.52 -15.78
C ARG A 402 4.77 -13.91 -15.74
N ARG A 403 5.09 -14.46 -16.92
CA ARG A 403 5.70 -15.78 -17.07
C ARG A 403 7.06 -15.89 -16.38
N ARG A 404 7.88 -14.83 -16.41
CA ARG A 404 9.17 -14.77 -15.69
C ARG A 404 8.99 -14.81 -14.16
N ILE A 405 7.98 -14.14 -13.62
CA ILE A 405 7.68 -14.19 -12.18
C ILE A 405 7.15 -15.57 -11.76
N THR A 406 6.17 -16.12 -12.49
CA THR A 406 5.60 -17.45 -12.19
C THR A 406 6.64 -18.57 -12.34
N GLN A 407 7.53 -18.47 -13.33
CA GLN A 407 8.68 -19.38 -13.45
C GLN A 407 9.68 -19.18 -12.31
N GLY A 408 9.90 -17.93 -11.88
CA GLY A 408 10.71 -17.59 -10.72
C GLY A 408 10.28 -18.29 -9.43
N TRP A 409 8.97 -18.42 -9.19
CA TRP A 409 8.43 -19.19 -8.07
C TRP A 409 8.79 -20.68 -8.16
N LEU A 410 8.68 -21.29 -9.35
CA LEU A 410 9.05 -22.69 -9.57
C LEU A 410 10.56 -22.91 -9.39
N ASP A 411 11.39 -22.04 -9.97
CA ASP A 411 12.85 -22.11 -9.92
C ASP A 411 13.37 -21.97 -8.47
N ALA A 412 12.79 -21.03 -7.70
CA ALA A 412 13.08 -20.83 -6.29
C ALA A 412 12.41 -21.85 -5.36
N LYS A 413 11.45 -22.65 -5.86
CA LYS A 413 10.61 -23.57 -5.09
C LYS A 413 9.84 -22.88 -3.96
N VAL A 414 9.26 -21.72 -4.27
CA VAL A 414 8.41 -20.96 -3.33
C VAL A 414 7.30 -21.87 -2.81
N ARG A 415 7.15 -21.91 -1.49
CA ARG A 415 6.25 -22.85 -0.81
C ARG A 415 4.78 -22.50 -1.00
N ASN A 416 4.45 -21.24 -0.77
CA ASN A 416 3.11 -20.69 -0.94
C ASN A 416 3.23 -19.28 -1.55
N ALA A 417 2.98 -19.17 -2.85
CA ALA A 417 2.94 -17.89 -3.55
C ALA A 417 1.50 -17.35 -3.57
N VAL A 418 1.30 -16.14 -3.05
CA VAL A 418 0.00 -15.46 -3.04
C VAL A 418 0.13 -14.06 -3.62
N VAL A 419 -0.71 -13.69 -4.56
CA VAL A 419 -0.80 -12.34 -5.12
C VAL A 419 -2.01 -11.62 -4.52
N LEU A 420 -1.82 -10.37 -4.11
CA LEU A 420 -2.87 -9.47 -3.66
C LEU A 420 -2.97 -8.34 -4.69
N THR A 421 -4.19 -8.00 -5.09
CA THR A 421 -4.45 -7.14 -6.26
C THR A 421 -5.59 -6.16 -6.01
N GLY A 422 -5.53 -4.97 -6.61
CA GLY A 422 -6.57 -3.94 -6.64
C GLY A 422 -7.12 -3.69 -8.06
N ASP A 423 -7.02 -2.44 -8.53
CA ASP A 423 -7.38 -1.95 -9.89
C ASP A 423 -8.83 -2.20 -10.33
N VAL A 424 -9.22 -3.45 -10.59
CA VAL A 424 -10.39 -3.81 -11.41
C VAL A 424 -11.77 -3.55 -10.78
N HIS A 425 -11.83 -2.83 -9.66
CA HIS A 425 -13.03 -2.46 -8.90
C HIS A 425 -13.97 -3.62 -8.53
N ARG A 426 -13.51 -4.88 -8.58
CA ARG A 426 -14.32 -6.09 -8.43
C ARG A 426 -13.55 -7.13 -7.62
N ASN A 427 -14.24 -7.87 -6.78
CA ASN A 427 -13.64 -8.98 -6.05
C ASN A 427 -13.41 -10.16 -7.02
N TRP A 428 -12.23 -10.75 -6.98
CA TRP A 428 -11.94 -12.03 -7.65
C TRP A 428 -11.04 -12.91 -6.78
N ALA A 429 -11.07 -14.21 -7.03
CA ALA A 429 -10.15 -15.18 -6.43
C ALA A 429 -9.76 -16.19 -7.51
N ASN A 430 -8.47 -16.35 -7.79
CA ASN A 430 -7.98 -17.06 -8.97
C ASN A 430 -6.89 -18.09 -8.60
N ASP A 431 -6.87 -19.23 -9.30
CA ASP A 431 -5.67 -20.09 -9.37
C ASP A 431 -4.66 -19.46 -10.35
N LEU A 432 -3.37 -19.46 -10.00
CA LEU A 432 -2.31 -18.95 -10.87
C LEU A 432 -1.59 -20.07 -11.61
N ARG A 433 -1.32 -19.89 -12.91
CA ARG A 433 -0.60 -20.84 -13.78
C ARG A 433 0.57 -20.16 -14.50
N VAL A 434 1.54 -20.97 -14.95
CA VAL A 434 2.66 -20.50 -15.79
C VAL A 434 2.21 -20.31 -17.24
N ASP A 435 1.28 -21.15 -17.68
CA ASP A 435 0.65 -21.11 -19.01
C ASP A 435 -0.85 -21.36 -18.81
N TYR A 436 -1.70 -20.45 -19.30
CA TYR A 436 -3.16 -20.54 -19.19
C TYR A 436 -3.80 -21.23 -20.40
N LYS A 437 -3.07 -21.36 -21.52
CA LYS A 437 -3.56 -22.04 -22.73
C LYS A 437 -3.28 -23.55 -22.70
N ASP A 438 -2.39 -24.04 -21.81
CA ASP A 438 -2.23 -25.47 -21.49
C ASP A 438 -3.05 -25.89 -20.25
N PRO A 439 -4.12 -26.70 -20.39
CA PRO A 439 -4.90 -27.20 -19.26
C PRO A 439 -4.10 -28.07 -18.27
N ALA A 440 -3.00 -28.69 -18.70
CA ALA A 440 -2.12 -29.50 -17.86
C ALA A 440 -1.07 -28.67 -17.10
N SER A 441 -0.93 -27.37 -17.41
CA SER A 441 0.00 -26.46 -16.75
C SER A 441 -0.29 -26.39 -15.25
N PRO A 442 0.72 -26.54 -14.37
CA PRO A 442 0.50 -26.62 -12.94
C PRO A 442 -0.05 -25.30 -12.38
N VAL A 443 -0.87 -25.41 -11.34
CA VAL A 443 -1.16 -24.28 -10.46
C VAL A 443 0.08 -24.00 -9.62
N VAL A 444 0.52 -22.76 -9.57
CA VAL A 444 1.77 -22.32 -8.92
C VAL A 444 1.56 -21.33 -7.78
N GLY A 445 0.33 -20.87 -7.57
CA GLY A 445 -0.04 -19.93 -6.52
C GLY A 445 -1.51 -19.55 -6.62
N SER A 446 -1.90 -18.54 -5.85
CA SER A 446 -3.27 -18.03 -5.79
C SER A 446 -3.28 -16.51 -5.85
N GLU A 447 -4.30 -15.92 -6.46
CA GLU A 447 -4.53 -14.47 -6.46
C GLU A 447 -5.83 -14.13 -5.71
N LEU A 448 -5.77 -13.10 -4.88
CA LEU A 448 -6.88 -12.51 -4.16
C LEU A 448 -7.01 -11.05 -4.59
N VAL A 449 -8.03 -10.75 -5.39
CA VAL A 449 -8.28 -9.39 -5.91
C VAL A 449 -9.34 -8.73 -5.06
N CYS A 450 -8.98 -7.66 -4.35
CA CYS A 450 -9.98 -6.87 -3.62
C CYS A 450 -10.78 -6.00 -4.59
N THR A 451 -12.07 -5.87 -4.32
CA THR A 451 -12.86 -4.79 -4.89
C THR A 451 -12.41 -3.43 -4.39
N SER A 452 -12.95 -2.38 -5.03
CA SER A 452 -12.82 -1.00 -4.61
C SER A 452 -13.54 -0.71 -3.29
N ILE A 453 -12.94 0.19 -2.50
CA ILE A 453 -13.58 0.82 -1.34
C ILE A 453 -14.84 1.61 -1.77
N THR A 454 -14.77 2.36 -2.87
CA THR A 454 -15.92 3.14 -3.40
C THR A 454 -16.00 3.24 -4.92
N SER A 455 -14.89 3.11 -5.66
CA SER A 455 -14.88 3.29 -7.13
C SER A 455 -15.94 2.43 -7.82
N THR A 456 -16.68 3.02 -8.76
CA THR A 456 -17.87 2.48 -9.47
C THR A 456 -19.18 2.35 -8.65
N GLY A 457 -19.24 2.90 -7.44
CA GLY A 457 -20.49 3.01 -6.67
C GLY A 457 -20.98 1.66 -6.12
N ASN A 458 -22.28 1.49 -5.88
CA ASN A 458 -22.82 0.35 -5.10
C ASN A 458 -22.53 -1.04 -5.70
N GLY A 459 -22.53 -1.15 -7.03
CA GLY A 459 -22.59 -2.44 -7.72
C GLY A 459 -24.01 -3.03 -7.76
N THR A 460 -24.11 -4.30 -8.18
CA THR A 460 -25.38 -5.03 -8.35
C THR A 460 -25.59 -6.16 -7.35
N GLY A 461 -24.52 -6.58 -6.65
CA GLY A 461 -24.54 -7.73 -5.75
C GLY A 461 -24.25 -9.06 -6.44
N SER A 462 -23.94 -9.05 -7.75
CA SER A 462 -23.65 -10.23 -8.56
C SER A 462 -22.49 -11.04 -7.98
N THR A 463 -22.57 -12.36 -8.17
CA THR A 463 -21.49 -13.31 -7.87
C THR A 463 -21.11 -14.16 -9.09
N ALA A 464 -21.44 -13.67 -10.29
CA ALA A 464 -21.13 -14.33 -11.55
C ALA A 464 -20.70 -13.29 -12.60
N ASP A 465 -19.65 -13.62 -13.33
CA ASP A 465 -19.23 -12.93 -14.56
C ASP A 465 -19.13 -13.98 -15.68
N PRO A 466 -19.68 -13.72 -16.89
CA PRO A 466 -19.64 -14.67 -18.00
C PRO A 466 -18.25 -15.24 -18.32
N VAL A 467 -17.16 -14.47 -18.12
CA VAL A 467 -15.80 -14.91 -18.48
C VAL A 467 -15.33 -16.13 -17.70
N MET A 468 -15.88 -16.37 -16.51
CA MET A 468 -15.55 -17.54 -15.69
C MET A 468 -15.91 -18.87 -16.38
N ALA A 469 -16.83 -18.86 -17.35
CA ALA A 469 -17.28 -20.08 -18.03
C ALA A 469 -16.21 -20.72 -18.93
N TRP A 470 -15.21 -19.94 -19.38
CA TRP A 470 -14.08 -20.44 -20.19
C TRP A 470 -12.69 -20.10 -19.59
N ASN A 471 -12.64 -19.36 -18.47
CA ASN A 471 -11.44 -19.17 -17.67
C ASN A 471 -11.55 -19.98 -16.35
N PRO A 472 -11.33 -21.32 -16.36
CA PRO A 472 -11.64 -22.22 -15.24
C PRO A 472 -10.76 -22.03 -13.98
N HIS A 473 -9.74 -21.19 -14.08
CA HIS A 473 -8.91 -20.75 -12.95
C HIS A 473 -9.53 -19.59 -12.17
N LEU A 474 -10.48 -18.84 -12.72
CA LEU A 474 -11.25 -17.82 -11.99
C LEU A 474 -12.31 -18.51 -11.13
N LYS A 475 -12.18 -18.45 -9.80
CA LYS A 475 -13.04 -19.17 -8.85
C LYS A 475 -14.13 -18.32 -8.23
N PHE A 476 -13.91 -17.01 -8.15
CA PHE A 476 -14.83 -16.07 -7.53
C PHE A 476 -14.97 -14.80 -8.36
N TYR A 477 -16.17 -14.23 -8.30
CA TYR A 477 -16.47 -12.87 -8.71
C TYR A 477 -17.41 -12.25 -7.68
N ASN A 478 -17.23 -10.97 -7.36
CA ASN A 478 -18.33 -10.16 -6.85
C ASN A 478 -18.15 -8.66 -7.15
N ASP A 479 -19.27 -7.96 -7.35
CA ASP A 479 -19.31 -6.54 -7.68
C ASP A 479 -19.83 -5.60 -6.58
N ASN A 480 -19.95 -6.03 -5.33
CA ASN A 480 -20.14 -5.10 -4.19
C ASN A 480 -18.82 -4.42 -3.82
N ARG A 481 -18.88 -3.27 -3.12
CA ARG A 481 -17.70 -2.55 -2.59
C ARG A 481 -17.23 -3.13 -1.26
N GLY A 482 -16.00 -2.83 -0.85
CA GLY A 482 -15.45 -3.29 0.43
C GLY A 482 -13.93 -3.50 0.40
N TYR A 483 -13.49 -4.59 1.01
CA TYR A 483 -12.08 -4.93 1.25
C TYR A 483 -11.94 -6.46 1.44
N VAL A 484 -10.72 -6.97 1.56
CA VAL A 484 -10.47 -8.38 1.87
C VAL A 484 -9.74 -8.48 3.20
N ASN A 485 -10.28 -9.29 4.11
CA ASN A 485 -9.58 -9.71 5.32
C ASN A 485 -8.87 -11.03 5.09
N THR A 486 -7.77 -11.23 5.77
CA THR A 486 -7.07 -12.50 5.81
C THR A 486 -6.67 -12.86 7.24
N ARG A 487 -6.65 -14.16 7.51
CA ARG A 487 -6.01 -14.72 8.70
C ARG A 487 -4.96 -15.73 8.24
N ILE A 488 -3.70 -15.31 8.32
CA ILE A 488 -2.53 -16.06 7.87
C ILE A 488 -1.98 -16.83 9.07
N THR A 489 -1.74 -18.13 8.92
CA THR A 489 -1.14 -19.01 9.93
C THR A 489 -0.04 -19.85 9.31
N ARG A 490 0.65 -20.69 10.09
CA ARG A 490 1.61 -21.65 9.54
C ARG A 490 0.97 -22.60 8.52
N ASP A 491 -0.28 -22.98 8.74
CA ASP A 491 -0.90 -24.15 8.11
C ASP A 491 -1.91 -23.74 7.01
N ALA A 492 -2.43 -22.51 7.05
CA ALA A 492 -3.29 -21.94 6.01
C ALA A 492 -3.34 -20.40 6.07
N MET A 493 -3.66 -19.79 4.92
CA MET A 493 -4.24 -18.45 4.80
C MET A 493 -5.74 -18.61 4.55
N THR A 494 -6.59 -18.02 5.40
CA THR A 494 -8.03 -17.86 5.12
C THR A 494 -8.26 -16.43 4.64
N ALA A 495 -9.07 -16.26 3.59
CA ALA A 495 -9.38 -14.96 2.98
C ALA A 495 -10.89 -14.72 2.91
N ASP A 496 -11.37 -13.70 3.60
CA ASP A 496 -12.78 -13.30 3.67
C ASP A 496 -13.00 -12.04 2.81
N PHE A 497 -13.86 -12.14 1.81
CA PHE A 497 -14.25 -11.01 0.96
C PHE A 497 -15.36 -10.21 1.66
N ARG A 498 -14.98 -9.08 2.26
CA ARG A 498 -15.82 -8.24 3.12
C ARG A 498 -16.52 -7.18 2.28
N THR A 499 -17.84 -7.23 2.21
CA THR A 499 -18.62 -6.42 1.26
C THR A 499 -19.75 -5.62 1.90
N LEU A 500 -20.02 -4.45 1.31
CA LEU A 500 -21.12 -3.54 1.62
C LEU A 500 -22.11 -3.52 0.45
N ASP A 501 -23.41 -3.60 0.73
CA ASP A 501 -24.45 -3.57 -0.32
C ASP A 501 -24.57 -2.20 -1.01
N TYR A 502 -24.15 -1.13 -0.33
CA TYR A 502 -24.12 0.23 -0.87
C TYR A 502 -23.00 1.07 -0.25
N VAL A 503 -22.57 2.08 -1.00
CA VAL A 503 -21.65 3.16 -0.58
C VAL A 503 -22.17 4.56 -0.94
N THR A 504 -23.19 4.69 -1.79
CA THR A 504 -23.71 6.02 -2.19
C THR A 504 -24.42 6.77 -1.05
N THR A 505 -24.64 6.12 0.09
CA THR A 505 -25.02 6.73 1.36
C THR A 505 -24.21 6.11 2.51
N PRO A 506 -24.01 6.81 3.64
CA PRO A 506 -23.21 6.27 4.75
C PRO A 506 -23.86 5.08 5.47
N GLY A 507 -23.04 4.33 6.21
CA GLY A 507 -23.52 3.49 7.32
C GLY A 507 -23.94 2.06 6.96
N ALA A 508 -23.69 1.60 5.74
CA ALA A 508 -23.90 0.19 5.36
C ALA A 508 -23.23 -0.79 6.34
N SER A 509 -23.87 -1.94 6.54
CA SER A 509 -23.29 -3.09 7.24
C SER A 509 -22.31 -3.84 6.35
N VAL A 510 -21.23 -4.37 6.93
CA VAL A 510 -20.35 -5.33 6.25
C VAL A 510 -20.85 -6.76 6.43
N SER A 511 -20.68 -7.58 5.41
CA SER A 511 -20.85 -9.03 5.47
C SER A 511 -19.72 -9.75 4.72
N THR A 512 -19.45 -11.01 5.02
CA THR A 512 -18.52 -11.83 4.22
C THR A 512 -19.29 -12.43 3.05
N LYS A 513 -18.98 -12.01 1.81
CA LYS A 513 -19.63 -12.50 0.59
C LYS A 513 -19.19 -13.92 0.22
N ALA A 514 -17.90 -14.20 0.40
CA ALA A 514 -17.28 -15.49 0.21
C ALA A 514 -16.05 -15.60 1.12
N SER A 515 -15.66 -16.83 1.44
CA SER A 515 -14.44 -17.16 2.17
C SER A 515 -13.71 -18.26 1.42
N PHE A 516 -12.39 -18.14 1.31
CA PHE A 516 -11.51 -19.11 0.63
C PHE A 516 -10.36 -19.50 1.54
N GLN A 517 -9.81 -20.69 1.34
CA GLN A 517 -8.59 -21.12 2.00
C GLN A 517 -7.47 -21.37 1.00
N ILE A 518 -6.24 -21.06 1.40
CA ILE A 518 -5.01 -21.52 0.75
C ILE A 518 -4.26 -22.31 1.83
N GLN A 519 -4.04 -23.60 1.62
CA GLN A 519 -3.41 -24.50 2.58
C GLN A 519 -1.89 -24.58 2.35
N ASP A 520 -1.14 -24.76 3.44
CA ASP A 520 0.32 -24.80 3.40
C ASP A 520 0.86 -25.95 2.52
N GLY A 521 1.55 -25.59 1.44
CA GLY A 521 2.10 -26.51 0.45
C GLY A 521 1.08 -27.01 -0.59
N VAL A 522 -0.10 -26.40 -0.69
CA VAL A 522 -1.14 -26.74 -1.68
C VAL A 522 -1.39 -25.52 -2.59
N PRO A 523 -0.82 -25.48 -3.81
CA PRO A 523 -1.06 -24.38 -4.74
C PRO A 523 -2.52 -24.27 -5.17
N GLY A 524 -3.02 -23.03 -5.26
CA GLY A 524 -4.40 -22.72 -5.66
C GLY A 524 -5.34 -22.46 -4.48
N LEU A 525 -6.62 -22.28 -4.78
CA LEU A 525 -7.67 -22.04 -3.80
C LEU A 525 -8.39 -23.34 -3.40
N GLN A 526 -8.86 -23.42 -2.15
CA GLN A 526 -9.66 -24.50 -1.57
C GLN A 526 -10.97 -23.98 -0.99
#